data_AF-A0A6I2VXQ8-F1
#
_entry.id   AF-A0A6I2VXQ8-F1
#
_cell.length_a   1.000
_cell.length_b   1.000
_cell.length_c   1.000
_cell.angle_alpha   90.00
_cell.angle_beta   90.00
_cell.angle_gamma   90.00
#
_symmetry.space_group_name_H-M   'P 1'
#
loop_
_entity.id
_entity.type
_entity.pdbx_description
1 polymer ?
#
loop_
_entity_poly.entity_id
_entity_poly.type
_entity_poly.pdbx_seq_one_letter_code
_entity_poly.pdbx_strand_id
1 'polypeptide(L)' 'TALVGSYEEVADRIIEYHNLGIDAFIMSGYPHLEEAYWFGEGVMPILRERGYLPALEGGPTKVFSFR' A
#
# COMPACT_ATOMS: atom_id res chain seq x y z
N THR A 1 -14.10 -1.61 4.49
CA THR A 1 -13.59 -2.67 5.39
C THR A 1 -12.36 -2.14 6.11
N ALA A 2 -12.00 -2.69 7.27
CA ALA A 2 -10.74 -2.39 7.94
C ALA A 2 -9.80 -3.59 7.81
N LEU A 3 -8.53 -3.33 7.48
CA LEU A 3 -7.48 -4.35 7.44
C LEU A 3 -6.58 -4.13 8.65
N VAL A 4 -6.52 -5.11 9.56
CA VAL A 4 -5.71 -5.05 10.78
C VAL A 4 -5.03 -6.40 10.95
N GLY A 5 -3.72 -6.38 11.16
CA GLY A 5 -2.88 -7.58 11.23
C GLY A 5 -1.42 -7.22 11.01
N SER A 6 -0.59 -8.22 10.76
CA SER A 6 0.78 -8.02 10.31
C SER A 6 0.83 -7.43 8.89
N TYR A 7 1.99 -6.93 8.48
CA TYR A 7 2.17 -6.39 7.13
C TYR A 7 1.94 -7.46 6.04
N GLU A 8 2.31 -8.71 6.31
CA GLU A 8 2.05 -9.85 5.43
C GLU A 8 0.55 -10.15 5.34
N GLU A 9 -0.16 -10.19 6.46
CA GLU A 9 -1.61 -10.44 6.48
C GLU A 9 -2.37 -9.36 5.70
N VAL A 10 -1.99 -8.09 5.88
CA VAL A 10 -2.57 -6.97 5.14
C VAL A 10 -2.24 -7.07 3.64
N ALA A 11 -1.00 -7.40 3.27
CA ALA A 11 -0.61 -7.63 1.89
C ALA A 11 -1.41 -8.77 1.23
N ASP A 12 -1.60 -9.88 1.95
CA ASP A 12 -2.37 -11.03 1.49
C ASP A 12 -3.82 -10.65 1.20
N ARG A 13 -4.43 -9.83 2.06
CA ARG A 13 -5.81 -9.33 1.84
C ARG A 13 -5.90 -8.42 0.62
N ILE A 14 -4.94 -7.53 0.42
CA ILE A 14 -4.89 -6.65 -0.75
C ILE A 14 -4.77 -7.49 -2.03
N ILE A 15 -3.88 -8.48 -2.04
CA ILE A 15 -3.68 -9.40 -3.17
C ILE A 15 -4.95 -10.21 -3.46
N GLU A 16 -5.62 -10.73 -2.43
CA GLU A 16 -6.88 -11.44 -2.63
C GLU A 16 -7.92 -10.55 -3.31
N TYR A 17 -8.10 -9.31 -2.82
CA TYR A 17 -9.03 -8.37 -3.44
C TYR A 17 -8.65 -8.04 -4.87
N HIS A 18 -7.37 -7.86 -5.16
CA HIS A 18 -6.88 -7.66 -6.52
C HIS A 18 -7.20 -8.85 -7.43
N ASN A 19 -6.98 -10.08 -6.96
CA ASN A 19 -7.30 -11.30 -7.72
C ASN A 19 -8.81 -11.48 -7.97
N LEU A 20 -9.66 -10.83 -7.17
CA LEU A 20 -11.10 -10.75 -7.38
C LEU A 20 -11.52 -9.62 -8.34
N GLY A 21 -10.56 -8.89 -8.91
CA GLY A 21 -10.79 -7.81 -9.88
C GLY A 21 -10.94 -6.41 -9.27
N ILE A 22 -10.46 -6.19 -8.04
CA ILE A 22 -10.43 -4.86 -7.42
C ILE A 22 -9.09 -4.18 -7.75
N ASP A 23 -9.16 -3.13 -8.56
CA ASP A 23 -7.94 -2.47 -9.08
C ASP A 23 -7.56 -1.19 -8.32
N ALA A 24 -8.45 -0.66 -7.48
CA ALA A 24 -8.24 0.60 -6.78
C ALA A 24 -8.63 0.50 -5.31
N PHE A 25 -7.75 1.02 -4.45
CA PHE A 25 -7.94 1.06 -3.00
C PHE A 25 -7.84 2.50 -2.51
N ILE A 26 -8.80 2.92 -1.69
CA ILE A 26 -8.70 4.15 -0.90
C ILE A 26 -8.30 3.74 0.51
N MET A 27 -7.08 4.11 0.91
CA MET A 27 -6.52 3.75 2.21
C MET A 27 -6.65 4.92 3.16
N SER A 28 -7.39 4.74 4.26
CA SER A 28 -7.49 5.70 5.34
C SER A 28 -6.97 5.07 6.63
N GLY A 29 -5.84 5.57 7.13
CA GLY A 29 -5.23 5.16 8.38
C GLY A 29 -5.48 6.14 9.51
N TYR A 30 -5.31 5.76 10.78
CA TYR A 30 -5.32 6.72 11.90
C TYR A 30 -4.25 6.39 12.94
N PRO A 31 -3.34 7.32 13.27
CA PRO A 31 -3.24 8.68 12.72
C PRO A 31 -2.72 8.67 11.26
N HIS A 32 -3.24 9.59 10.44
CA HIS A 32 -3.15 9.49 8.97
C HIS A 32 -1.71 9.45 8.43
N LEU A 33 -0.82 10.29 8.96
CA LEU A 33 0.54 10.43 8.42
C LEU A 33 1.39 9.22 8.78
N GLU A 34 1.36 8.84 10.05
CA GLU A 34 2.11 7.72 10.60
C GLU A 34 1.68 6.43 9.93
N GLU A 35 0.37 6.22 9.73
CA GLU A 35 -0.11 5.02 9.04
C GLU A 35 0.33 5.01 7.56
N ALA A 36 0.39 6.17 6.90
CA ALA A 36 0.92 6.24 5.54
C ALA A 36 2.39 5.83 5.47
N TYR A 37 3.21 6.23 6.47
CA TYR A 37 4.59 5.77 6.59
C TYR A 37 4.67 4.28 6.91
N TRP A 38 3.95 3.79 7.92
CA TRP A 38 3.97 2.38 8.30
C TRP A 38 3.50 1.46 7.16
N PHE A 39 2.44 1.84 6.46
CA PHE A 39 1.99 1.11 5.28
C PHE A 39 3.04 1.14 4.16
N GLY A 40 3.62 2.33 3.91
CA GLY A 40 4.65 2.54 2.89
C GLY A 40 5.93 1.74 3.13
N GLU A 41 6.34 1.60 4.38
CA GLU A 41 7.56 0.91 4.79
C GLU A 41 7.34 -0.59 5.09
N GLY A 42 6.13 -0.98 5.49
CA GLY A 42 5.79 -2.35 5.85
C GLY A 42 5.19 -3.16 4.69
N VAL A 43 4.07 -2.70 4.13
CA VAL A 43 3.27 -3.48 3.18
C VAL A 43 3.75 -3.34 1.73
N MET A 44 4.07 -2.11 1.31
CA MET A 44 4.47 -1.85 -0.08
C MET A 44 5.71 -2.65 -0.54
N PRO A 45 6.75 -2.88 0.30
CA PRO A 45 7.86 -3.75 -0.07
C PRO A 45 7.44 -5.19 -0.32
N ILE A 46 6.54 -5.76 0.49
CA ILE A 46 6.02 -7.12 0.34
C ILE A 46 5.29 -7.25 -1.00
N LEU A 47 4.43 -6.29 -1.33
CA LEU A 47 3.71 -6.28 -2.61
C LEU A 47 4.66 -6.21 -3.80
N ARG A 48 5.74 -5.45 -3.70
CA ARG A 48 6.78 -5.35 -4.74
C ARG A 48 7.58 -6.64 -4.89
N GLU A 49 8.03 -7.23 -3.78
CA GLU A 49 8.76 -8.51 -3.79
C GLU A 49 7.93 -9.60 -4.48
N ARG A 50 6.61 -9.57 -4.28
CA ARG A 50 5.66 -10.52 -4.88
C ARG A 50 5.19 -10.13 -6.29
N GLY A 51 5.69 -9.03 -6.86
CA GLY A 51 5.41 -8.62 -8.23
C GLY A 51 4.08 -7.89 -8.46
N TYR A 52 3.40 -7.45 -7.40
CA TYR A 52 2.15 -6.67 -7.50
C TYR A 52 2.38 -5.16 -7.63
N LEU A 53 3.60 -4.69 -7.33
CA LEU A 53 4.00 -3.30 -7.53
C LEU A 53 5.32 -3.24 -8.32
N PRO A 54 5.53 -2.17 -9.11
CA PRO A 54 6.80 -1.96 -9.78
C PRO A 54 7.92 -1.75 -8.75
N ALA A 55 9.15 -2.01 -9.20
CA ALA A 55 10.33 -1.60 -8.46
C ALA A 55 10.29 -0.08 -8.16
N LEU A 56 10.84 0.34 -7.02
CA LEU A 56 11.00 1.78 -6.77
C LEU A 56 12.01 2.31 -7.78
N GLU A 57 11.53 3.00 -8.81
CA GLU A 57 12.38 3.85 -9.63
C GLU A 57 12.70 5.10 -8.81
N GLY A 58 13.98 5.31 -8.51
CA GLY A 58 14.49 6.39 -7.65
C GLY A 58 14.42 7.78 -8.29
N GLY A 59 13.24 8.21 -8.73
CA GLY A 59 12.95 9.56 -9.19
C GLY A 59 12.12 10.34 -8.15
N PRO A 60 12.12 11.68 -8.19
CA PRO A 60 11.23 12.45 -7.34
C PRO A 60 9.78 12.14 -7.71
N THR A 61 9.09 11.38 -6.85
CA THR A 61 7.65 11.20 -6.94
C THR A 61 7.01 12.58 -6.88
N LYS A 62 6.24 12.95 -7.90
CA LYS A 62 5.44 14.18 -7.87
C LYS A 62 4.41 14.03 -6.75
N VAL A 63 4.76 14.49 -5.56
CA VAL A 63 3.76 14.75 -4.52
C VAL A 63 2.91 15.86 -5.09
N PHE A 64 1.65 15.56 -5.40
CA PHE A 64 0.69 16.58 -5.81
C PHE A 64 0.60 17.62 -4.70
N SER A 65 1.22 18.78 -4.92
CA SER A 65 1.05 19.94 -4.06
C SER A 65 -0.35 20.46 -4.33
N PHE A 66 -1.27 20.18 -3.41
CA PHE A 66 -2.50 20.95 -3.31
C PHE A 66 -2.10 22.34 -2.83
N ARG A 67 -2.21 23.32 -3.72
CA ARG A 67 -2.25 24.73 -3.37
C ARG A 67 -3.69 25.13 -3.11
#